data_AF-A0A1X0CLX6-F1
#
_entry.id   AF-A0A1X0CLX6-F1
#
_cell.length_a   1.000
_cell.length_b   1.000
_cell.length_c   1.000
_cell.angle_alpha   90.00
_cell.angle_beta   90.00
_cell.angle_gamma   90.00
#
_symmetry.space_group_name_H-M   'P 1'
#
loop_
_entity.id
_entity.type
_entity.pdbx_description
1 polymer ?
#
loop_
_entity_poly.entity_id
_entity_poly.type
_entity_poly.pdbx_seq_one_letter_code
_entity_poly.pdbx_strand_id
1 'polypeptide(L)'
;MFAGSTTIIVLLIIGVSQLPWFRDKTSPECVPVRDMLAFNASEGKRIGAQENPTQADYRAWADGLADRSGKVTDATLAGHAIRLSTYASQFASGYALMPQSTRPGQKPPDEYYRLNMLNQQILDETKQLEGLCPAPSGFRIPFIG
;
A
#
# COMPACT_ATOMS: atom_id res chain seq x y z
N MET A 1 -0.84 -39.10 -17.04
CA MET A 1 -0.45 -37.91 -16.25
C MET A 1 -0.62 -36.69 -17.14
N PHE A 2 -1.74 -35.97 -17.04
CA PHE A 2 -2.01 -34.79 -17.87
C PHE A 2 -1.46 -33.54 -17.18
N ALA A 3 -0.14 -33.34 -17.30
CA ALA A 3 0.53 -32.09 -16.93
C ALA A 3 0.47 -31.13 -18.13
N GLY A 4 -0.70 -30.53 -18.36
CA GLY A 4 -0.88 -29.61 -19.49
C GLY A 4 -1.97 -28.57 -19.31
N SER A 5 -3.00 -28.84 -18.50
CA SER A 5 -4.15 -27.92 -18.40
C SER A 5 -3.96 -26.75 -17.45
N THR A 6 -3.25 -26.91 -16.33
CA THR A 6 -3.14 -25.84 -15.32
C THR A 6 -2.34 -24.64 -15.83
N THR A 7 -1.24 -24.88 -16.55
CA THR A 7 -0.41 -23.80 -17.10
C THR A 7 -1.16 -23.00 -18.17
N ILE A 8 -1.97 -23.68 -19.00
CA ILE A 8 -2.79 -23.03 -20.04
C ILE A 8 -3.88 -22.15 -19.40
N ILE A 9 -4.52 -22.62 -18.33
CA ILE A 9 -5.56 -21.85 -17.63
C ILE A 9 -4.98 -20.58 -17.01
N VAL A 10 -3.81 -20.65 -16.36
CA VAL A 10 -3.16 -19.47 -15.77
C VAL A 10 -2.75 -18.45 -16.83
N LEU A 11 -2.19 -18.91 -17.96
CA LEU A 11 -1.83 -18.02 -19.07
C LEU A 11 -3.05 -17.38 -19.76
N LEU A 12 -4.15 -18.11 -19.87
CA LEU A 12 -5.41 -17.59 -20.42
C LEU A 12 -6.02 -16.51 -19.52
N ILE A 13 -6.01 -16.69 -18.20
CA ILE A 13 -6.51 -15.67 -17.26
C ILE A 13 -5.68 -14.38 -17.38
N ILE A 14 -4.35 -14.50 -17.44
CA ILE A 14 -3.45 -13.34 -17.59
C ILE A 14 -3.66 -12.66 -18.95
N GLY A 15 -3.76 -13.42 -20.05
CA GLY A 15 -3.90 -12.87 -21.40
C GLY A 15 -5.24 -12.18 -21.66
N VAL A 16 -6.34 -12.73 -21.15
CA VAL A 16 -7.70 -12.18 -21.35
C VAL A 16 -7.92 -10.91 -20.52
N SER A 17 -7.28 -10.80 -19.35
CA SER A 17 -7.34 -9.61 -18.49
C SER A 17 -6.74 -8.34 -19.11
N GLN A 18 -5.93 -8.48 -20.18
CA GLN A 18 -5.28 -7.37 -20.88
C GLN A 18 -6.15 -6.74 -21.98
N LEU A 19 -7.28 -7.35 -22.33
CA LEU A 19 -8.17 -6.88 -23.39
C LEU A 19 -8.95 -5.61 -22.96
N PRO A 20 -9.04 -4.57 -23.82
CA PRO A 20 -9.66 -3.29 -23.46
C PRO A 20 -11.13 -3.41 -23.04
N TRP A 21 -11.86 -4.39 -23.57
CA TRP A 21 -13.27 -4.68 -23.26
C TRP A 21 -13.50 -5.33 -21.88
N PHE A 22 -12.46 -5.93 -21.29
CA PHE A 22 -12.46 -6.44 -19.90
C PHE A 22 -11.87 -5.43 -18.92
N ARG A 23 -11.15 -4.44 -19.43
CA ARG A 23 -10.46 -3.39 -18.66
C ARG A 23 -11.43 -2.35 -18.09
N ASP A 24 -12.59 -2.16 -18.72
CA ASP A 24 -13.66 -1.25 -18.29
C ASP A 24 -14.63 -1.86 -17.28
N LYS A 25 -14.63 -3.18 -17.11
CA LYS A 25 -15.29 -3.83 -15.99
C LYS A 25 -14.33 -3.78 -14.81
N THR A 26 -14.39 -2.68 -14.08
CA THR A 26 -13.83 -2.62 -12.74
C THR A 26 -14.40 -3.78 -11.96
N SER A 27 -13.58 -4.78 -11.70
CA SER A 27 -14.01 -5.89 -10.86
C SER A 27 -14.51 -5.30 -9.54
N PRO A 28 -15.76 -5.54 -9.12
CA PRO A 28 -16.37 -4.84 -7.99
C PRO A 28 -15.52 -4.88 -6.71
N GLU A 29 -14.78 -5.97 -6.50
CA GLU A 29 -13.84 -6.17 -5.39
C GLU A 29 -12.63 -5.23 -5.42
N CYS A 30 -12.27 -4.68 -6.58
CA CYS A 30 -11.17 -3.73 -6.71
C CYS A 30 -11.57 -2.29 -6.36
N VAL A 31 -12.86 -1.99 -6.22
CA VAL A 31 -13.33 -0.66 -5.81
C VAL A 31 -12.78 -0.25 -4.43
N PRO A 32 -12.94 -1.06 -3.35
CA PRO A 32 -12.38 -0.71 -2.05
C PRO A 32 -10.84 -0.70 -2.03
N VAL A 33 -10.19 -1.56 -2.83
CA VAL A 33 -8.72 -1.54 -2.97
C VAL A 33 -8.24 -0.24 -3.58
N ARG A 34 -8.89 0.23 -4.65
CA ARG A 34 -8.52 1.49 -5.30
C ARG A 34 -8.76 2.69 -4.40
N ASP A 35 -9.84 2.70 -3.61
CA ASP A 35 -10.05 3.74 -2.59
C ASP A 35 -8.94 3.74 -1.53
N MET A 36 -8.56 2.56 -1.03
CA MET A 36 -7.44 2.40 -0.10
C MET A 36 -6.12 2.92 -0.66
N LEU A 37 -5.79 2.51 -1.89
CA LEU A 37 -4.59 2.98 -2.57
C LEU A 37 -4.64 4.50 -2.80
N ALA A 38 -5.79 5.04 -3.18
CA ALA A 38 -6.00 6.48 -3.38
C ALA A 38 -5.79 7.31 -2.15
N PHE A 39 -6.37 6.86 -1.04
CA PHE A 39 -6.11 7.46 0.24
C PHE A 39 -4.62 7.39 0.59
N ASN A 40 -4.00 6.20 0.48
CA ASN A 40 -2.59 6.00 0.80
C ASN A 40 -1.69 7.01 0.06
N ALA A 41 -1.88 7.14 -1.25
CA ALA A 41 -1.10 8.04 -2.10
C ALA A 41 -1.33 9.51 -1.76
N SER A 42 -2.58 9.91 -1.54
CA SER A 42 -2.92 11.28 -1.20
C SER A 42 -2.29 11.72 0.12
N GLU A 43 -2.31 10.85 1.13
CA GLU A 43 -1.72 11.11 2.44
C GLU A 43 -0.20 11.05 2.39
N GLY A 44 0.40 10.09 1.66
CA GLY A 44 1.85 10.04 1.45
C GLY A 44 2.37 11.35 0.84
N LYS A 45 1.67 11.89 -0.17
CA LYS A 45 1.99 13.21 -0.75
C LYS A 45 1.79 14.35 0.26
N ARG A 46 0.67 14.35 0.99
CA ARG A 46 0.34 15.41 1.97
C ARG A 46 1.37 15.46 3.09
N ILE A 47 1.75 14.31 3.65
CA ILE A 47 2.72 14.18 4.74
C ILE A 47 4.13 14.51 4.22
N GLY A 48 4.52 13.96 3.07
CA GLY A 48 5.84 14.19 2.48
C GLY A 48 6.12 15.63 2.04
N ALA A 49 5.07 16.44 1.86
CA ALA A 49 5.20 17.87 1.56
C ALA A 49 5.43 18.74 2.82
N GLN A 50 5.32 18.18 4.02
CA GLN A 50 5.54 18.93 5.27
C GLN A 50 7.02 18.95 5.64
N GLU A 51 7.53 20.10 6.08
CA GLU A 51 8.90 20.21 6.59
C GLU A 51 9.10 19.40 7.88
N ASN A 52 8.09 19.40 8.75
CA ASN A 52 8.11 18.70 10.04
C ASN A 52 6.77 17.98 10.27
N PRO A 53 6.54 16.81 9.64
CA PRO A 53 5.31 16.06 9.84
C PRO A 53 5.15 15.62 11.29
N THR A 54 3.93 15.63 11.81
CA THR A 54 3.67 15.35 13.22
C THR A 54 3.30 13.89 13.46
N GLN A 55 3.37 13.45 14.72
CA GLN A 55 2.85 12.13 15.10
C GLN A 55 1.36 11.97 14.78
N ALA A 56 0.59 13.06 14.88
CA ALA A 56 -0.84 13.05 14.57
C ALA A 56 -1.09 12.82 13.08
N ASP A 57 -0.23 13.34 12.20
CA ASP A 57 -0.31 13.10 10.75
C ASP A 57 -0.20 11.62 10.42
N TYR A 58 0.82 10.94 10.96
CA TYR A 58 1.02 9.51 10.71
C TYR A 58 -0.05 8.63 11.35
N ARG A 59 -0.57 9.00 12.52
CA ARG A 59 -1.70 8.28 13.14
C ARG A 59 -2.96 8.38 12.28
N ALA A 60 -3.32 9.59 11.84
CA ALA A 60 -4.49 9.80 11.00
C ALA A 60 -4.40 9.02 9.67
N TRP A 61 -3.21 8.98 9.06
CA TRP A 61 -2.97 8.15 7.89
C TRP A 61 -3.11 6.65 8.19
N ALA A 62 -2.52 6.14 9.27
CA ALA A 62 -2.65 4.74 9.63
C ALA A 62 -4.10 4.32 9.93
N ASP A 63 -4.84 5.15 10.68
CA ASP A 63 -6.25 4.92 11.00
C ASP A 63 -7.12 4.92 9.74
N GLY A 64 -6.85 5.83 8.80
CA GLY A 64 -7.57 5.88 7.53
C GLY A 64 -7.27 4.70 6.61
N LEU A 65 -6.09 4.09 6.72
CA LEU A 65 -5.78 2.81 6.06
C LEU A 65 -6.47 1.63 6.75
N ALA A 66 -6.53 1.63 8.08
CA ALA A 66 -7.24 0.60 8.84
C ALA A 66 -8.73 0.56 8.46
N ASP A 67 -9.41 1.71 8.45
CA ASP A 67 -10.83 1.83 8.03
C ASP A 67 -11.04 1.27 6.61
N ARG A 68 -10.17 1.62 5.67
CA ARG A 68 -10.29 1.18 4.27
C ARG A 68 -9.95 -0.29 4.08
N SER A 69 -8.99 -0.82 4.84
CA SER A 69 -8.67 -2.25 4.80
C SER A 69 -9.87 -3.10 5.23
N GLY A 70 -10.69 -2.62 6.17
CA GLY A 70 -11.92 -3.29 6.60
C GLY A 70 -13.03 -3.34 5.54
N LYS A 71 -12.90 -2.57 4.46
CA LYS A 71 -13.86 -2.54 3.33
C LYS A 71 -13.47 -3.51 2.21
N VAL A 72 -12.27 -4.08 2.25
CA VAL A 72 -11.80 -5.06 1.26
C VAL A 72 -12.25 -6.45 1.71
N THR A 73 -13.17 -7.07 0.95
CA THR A 73 -13.82 -8.33 1.37
C THR A 73 -13.37 -9.56 0.59
N ASP A 74 -12.77 -9.40 -0.59
CA ASP A 74 -12.16 -10.52 -1.30
C ASP A 74 -10.98 -11.05 -0.46
N ALA A 75 -10.90 -12.37 -0.25
CA ALA A 75 -9.93 -12.95 0.68
C ALA A 75 -8.46 -12.70 0.30
N THR A 76 -8.14 -12.71 -0.99
CA THR A 76 -6.77 -12.46 -1.46
C THR A 76 -6.43 -10.99 -1.29
N LEU A 77 -7.31 -10.09 -1.75
CA LEU A 77 -7.12 -8.65 -1.63
C LEU A 77 -7.10 -8.19 -0.16
N ALA A 78 -7.96 -8.75 0.68
CA ALA A 78 -8.06 -8.45 2.10
C ALA A 78 -6.76 -8.78 2.82
N GLY A 79 -6.12 -9.90 2.49
CA GLY A 79 -4.82 -10.27 3.07
C GLY A 79 -3.75 -9.20 2.85
N HIS A 80 -3.64 -8.67 1.63
CA HIS A 80 -2.71 -7.59 1.30
C HIS A 80 -3.11 -6.25 1.95
N ALA A 81 -4.40 -5.91 1.91
CA ALA A 81 -4.94 -4.68 2.51
C ALA A 81 -4.71 -4.63 4.04
N ILE A 82 -4.94 -5.74 4.73
CA ILE A 82 -4.72 -5.84 6.18
C ILE A 82 -3.23 -5.71 6.51
N ARG A 83 -2.33 -6.31 5.72
CA ARG A 83 -0.89 -6.16 5.96
C ARG A 83 -0.43 -4.72 5.71
N LEU A 84 -0.91 -4.08 4.66
CA LEU A 84 -0.65 -2.66 4.39
C LEU A 84 -1.07 -1.77 5.57
N SER A 85 -2.31 -1.92 6.08
CA SER A 85 -2.79 -1.12 7.22
C SER A 85 -2.05 -1.46 8.52
N THR A 86 -1.66 -2.71 8.71
CA THR A 86 -0.85 -3.16 9.86
C THR A 86 0.53 -2.52 9.86
N TYR A 87 1.25 -2.55 8.74
CA TYR A 87 2.58 -1.93 8.65
C TYR A 87 2.52 -0.42 8.79
N ALA A 88 1.49 0.23 8.24
CA ALA A 88 1.27 1.67 8.45
C ALA A 88 1.02 2.00 9.92
N SER A 89 0.24 1.19 10.65
CA SER A 89 0.00 1.36 12.08
C SER A 89 1.28 1.19 12.90
N GLN A 90 2.12 0.21 12.55
CA GLN A 90 3.44 0.00 13.18
C GLN A 90 4.42 1.14 12.86
N PHE A 91 4.34 1.70 11.65
CA PHE A 91 5.12 2.87 11.26
C PHE A 91 4.71 4.09 12.09
N ALA A 92 3.41 4.41 12.15
CA ALA A 92 2.89 5.54 12.92
C ALA A 92 3.23 5.42 14.42
N SER A 93 3.13 4.21 14.97
CA SER A 93 3.49 3.94 16.36
C SER A 93 4.99 4.12 16.61
N GLY A 94 5.84 3.66 15.70
CA GLY A 94 7.29 3.85 15.80
C GLY A 94 7.73 5.30 15.62
N TYR A 95 7.09 6.02 14.69
CA TYR A 95 7.32 7.44 14.50
C TYR A 95 7.04 8.24 15.77
N ALA A 96 6.02 7.84 16.55
CA ALA A 96 5.71 8.47 17.83
C ALA A 96 6.82 8.35 18.89
N LEU A 97 7.73 7.38 18.71
CA LEU A 97 8.88 7.16 19.59
C LEU A 97 10.16 7.83 19.08
N MET A 98 10.15 8.40 17.87
CA MET A 98 11.35 9.05 17.34
C MET A 98 11.67 10.33 18.13
N PRO A 99 12.95 10.54 18.48
CA PRO A 99 13.38 11.78 19.11
C PRO A 99 13.18 12.95 18.13
N GLN A 100 12.59 14.04 18.61
CA GLN A 100 12.30 15.24 17.81
C GLN A 100 13.56 15.95 17.28
N SER A 101 14.74 15.66 17.84
CA SER A 101 16.00 16.19 17.35
C SER A 101 17.12 15.16 17.50
N THR A 102 17.71 14.74 16.38
CA THR A 102 19.05 14.15 16.35
C THR A 102 20.06 15.29 16.16
N ARG A 103 21.04 15.43 17.08
CA ARG A 103 22.13 16.40 16.83
C ARG A 103 22.90 15.95 15.57
N PRO A 104 23.32 16.88 14.70
CA PRO A 104 24.18 16.56 13.56
C PRO A 104 25.37 15.70 14.00
N GLY A 105 25.61 14.57 13.32
CA GLY A 105 26.71 13.64 13.60
C GLY A 105 26.40 12.50 14.59
N GLN A 106 25.20 12.42 15.18
CA GLN A 106 24.81 11.23 15.94
C GLN A 106 24.40 10.08 15.02
N LYS A 107 24.73 8.84 15.44
CA LYS A 107 24.21 7.62 14.79
C LYS A 107 22.67 7.70 14.79
N PRO A 108 22.01 7.38 13.66
CA PRO A 108 20.55 7.26 13.64
C PRO A 108 20.07 6.30 14.72
N PRO A 109 18.98 6.61 15.44
CA PRO A 109 18.37 5.69 16.38
C PRO A 109 18.02 4.36 15.68
N ASP A 110 18.07 3.24 16.39
CA ASP A 110 17.71 1.94 15.80
C ASP A 110 16.27 1.95 15.23
N GLU A 111 15.41 2.76 15.83
CA GLU A 111 14.04 3.03 15.37
C GLU A 111 13.98 3.56 13.92
N TYR A 112 14.97 4.34 13.49
CA TYR A 112 15.06 4.82 12.11
C TYR A 112 15.15 3.66 11.11
N TYR A 113 15.96 2.64 11.41
CA TYR A 113 16.10 1.47 10.55
C TYR A 113 14.82 0.63 10.51
N ARG A 114 14.13 0.49 11.66
CA ARG A 114 12.83 -0.18 11.76
C ARG A 114 11.78 0.50 10.88
N LEU A 115 11.71 1.83 10.95
CA LEU A 115 10.78 2.63 10.15
C LEU A 115 11.08 2.54 8.65
N ASN A 116 12.35 2.54 8.25
CA ASN A 116 12.71 2.33 6.85
C ASN A 116 12.30 0.95 6.35
N MET A 117 12.49 -0.10 7.14
CA MET A 117 12.03 -1.46 6.80
C MET A 117 10.50 -1.51 6.66
N LEU A 118 9.76 -0.91 7.60
CA LEU A 118 8.30 -0.83 7.52
C LEU A 118 7.84 -0.06 6.29
N ASN A 119 8.52 1.02 5.92
CA ASN A 119 8.22 1.76 4.69
C ASN A 119 8.38 0.88 3.45
N GLN A 120 9.43 0.05 3.38
CA GLN A 120 9.58 -0.90 2.28
C GLN A 120 8.44 -1.93 2.23
N GLN A 121 8.03 -2.46 3.39
CA GLN A 121 6.90 -3.40 3.46
C GLN A 121 5.57 -2.75 3.01
N ILE A 122 5.36 -1.47 3.34
CA ILE A 122 4.21 -0.68 2.88
C ILE A 122 4.23 -0.52 1.37
N LEU A 123 5.39 -0.19 0.78
CA LEU A 123 5.57 -0.10 -0.68
C LEU A 123 5.29 -1.44 -1.37
N ASP A 124 5.79 -2.54 -0.80
CA ASP A 124 5.61 -3.87 -1.36
C ASP A 124 4.13 -4.28 -1.38
N GLU A 125 3.41 -4.15 -0.26
CA GLU A 125 1.97 -4.49 -0.21
C GLU A 125 1.13 -3.58 -1.11
N THR A 126 1.50 -2.30 -1.19
CA THR A 126 0.89 -1.35 -2.13
C THR A 126 1.03 -1.85 -3.58
N LYS A 127 2.24 -2.26 -3.98
CA LYS A 127 2.51 -2.79 -5.33
C LYS A 127 1.76 -4.09 -5.60
N GLN A 128 1.63 -4.98 -4.60
CA GLN A 128 0.83 -6.21 -4.75
C GLN A 128 -0.64 -5.87 -5.05
N LEU A 129 -1.23 -4.95 -4.28
CA LEU A 129 -2.60 -4.49 -4.49
C LEU A 129 -2.79 -3.81 -5.86
N GLU A 130 -1.85 -2.98 -6.30
CA GLU A 130 -1.87 -2.36 -7.63
C GLU A 130 -1.79 -3.39 -8.76
N GLY A 131 -0.97 -4.43 -8.60
CA GLY A 131 -0.82 -5.51 -9.56
C GLY A 131 -2.10 -6.34 -9.71
N LEU A 132 -2.81 -6.56 -8.59
CA LEU A 132 -4.08 -7.30 -8.55
C LEU A 132 -5.27 -6.44 -9.00
N CYS A 133 -5.24 -5.14 -8.72
CA CYS A 133 -6.29 -4.19 -9.04
C CYS A 133 -5.77 -2.99 -9.86
N PRO A 134 -5.44 -3.18 -11.15
CA PRO A 134 -4.93 -2.11 -11.99
C PRO A 134 -5.93 -0.95 -12.08
N ALA A 135 -5.49 0.28 -11.83
CA ALA A 135 -6.32 1.48 -11.98
C ALA A 135 -6.03 2.19 -13.32
N PRO A 136 -6.99 2.96 -13.89
CA PRO A 136 -6.72 3.78 -15.07
C PRO A 136 -5.55 4.72 -14.77
N SER A 137 -4.74 4.96 -15.81
CA SER A 137 -3.37 5.50 -15.86
C SER A 137 -3.00 6.76 -15.04
N GLY A 138 -3.92 7.35 -14.27
CA GLY A 138 -3.68 8.48 -13.38
C GLY A 138 -3.47 8.11 -11.90
N PHE A 139 -3.74 6.86 -11.51
CA PHE A 139 -3.53 6.42 -10.13
C PHE A 139 -2.10 5.89 -9.93
N ARG A 140 -1.09 6.74 -10.15
CA ARG A 140 0.30 6.44 -9.79
C ARG A 140 0.64 7.13 -8.48
N ILE A 141 1.20 6.35 -7.58
CA ILE A 141 1.57 6.73 -6.24
C ILE A 141 2.97 7.35 -6.24
N PRO A 142 3.16 8.60 -5.77
CA PRO A 142 4.47 9.09 -5.41
C PRO A 142 4.68 8.82 -3.90
N PHE A 143 5.00 7.59 -3.52
CA PHE A 143 5.62 7.35 -2.22
C PHE A 143 7.12 7.51 -2.42
N ILE A 144 7.57 8.76 -2.25
CA ILE A 144 8.93 9.22 -1.95
C ILE A 144 10.04 8.32 -2.52
N GLY A 145 10.49 8.76 -3.69
CA GLY A 145 11.64 8.34 -4.47
C GLY A 145 11.66 9.17 -5.74
#